data_AF-A0A2P5M0Z8-F1
#
_entry.id   AF-A0A2P5M0Z8-F1
#
_cell.length_a   1.000
_cell.length_b   1.000
_cell.length_c   1.000
_cell.angle_alpha   90.00
_cell.angle_beta   90.00
_cell.angle_gamma   90.00
#
_symmetry.space_group_name_H-M   'P 1'
#
loop_
_entity.id
_entity.type
_entity.pdbx_description
1 polymer ?
#
loop_
_entity_poly.entity_id
_entity_poly.type
_entity_poly.pdbx_seq_one_letter_code
_entity_poly.pdbx_strand_id
1 'polypeptide(L)'
;STTDETHEVITSVESLRDVAKALEEKFGEPRKAALVWRPQNTIKVDDDSGEKILKLVGALEDNDDVQTVYANFEVSDALVAKLSG
;
A
#
# COMPACT_ATOMS: atom_id res chain seq x y z
N SER A 1 -8.94 -1.18 7.96
CA SER A 1 -8.39 -0.01 8.68
C SER A 1 -9.35 1.15 8.49
N THR A 2 -9.57 2.02 9.46
CA THR A 2 -10.35 3.24 9.25
C THR A 2 -9.51 4.41 9.72
N THR A 3 -9.38 5.42 8.88
CA THR A 3 -8.87 6.76 9.22
C THR A 3 -10.02 7.75 9.15
N ASP A 4 -9.81 8.98 9.61
CA ASP A 4 -10.85 10.03 9.61
C ASP A 4 -11.36 10.36 8.20
N GLU A 5 -10.58 10.06 7.16
CA GLU A 5 -10.90 10.39 5.76
C GLU A 5 -11.16 9.17 4.87
N THR A 6 -10.69 7.97 5.25
CA THR A 6 -10.79 6.77 4.40
C THR A 6 -11.00 5.48 5.18
N HIS A 7 -11.81 4.59 4.60
CA HIS A 7 -12.00 3.22 5.06
C HIS A 7 -11.27 2.24 4.11
N GLU A 8 -10.48 1.35 4.68
CA GLU A 8 -9.79 0.29 3.98
C GLU A 8 -10.38 -1.07 4.39
N VAL A 9 -10.84 -1.83 3.39
CA VAL A 9 -11.42 -3.16 3.56
C VAL A 9 -10.55 -4.18 2.84
N ILE A 10 -10.14 -5.22 3.58
CA ILE A 10 -9.33 -6.33 3.04
C ILE A 10 -10.19 -7.58 3.03
N THR A 11 -10.18 -8.28 1.90
CA THR A 11 -10.94 -9.52 1.69
C THR A 11 -10.12 -10.52 0.88
N SER A 12 -10.62 -11.75 0.74
CA SER A 12 -9.98 -12.75 -0.12
C SER A 12 -10.13 -12.39 -1.60
N VAL A 13 -9.24 -12.92 -2.43
CA VAL A 13 -9.20 -12.65 -3.88
C VAL A 13 -10.52 -13.02 -4.54
N GLU A 14 -11.09 -14.17 -4.18
CA GLU A 14 -12.39 -14.61 -4.72
C GLU A 14 -13.55 -13.71 -4.30
N SER A 15 -13.46 -13.06 -3.14
CA SER A 15 -14.54 -12.25 -2.57
C SER A 15 -14.46 -10.76 -2.95
N LEU A 16 -13.39 -10.33 -3.63
CA LEU A 16 -13.15 -8.90 -3.91
C LEU A 16 -14.34 -8.24 -4.62
N ARG A 17 -14.88 -8.89 -5.66
CA ARG A 17 -15.94 -8.33 -6.49
C ARG A 17 -17.26 -8.21 -5.71
N ASP A 18 -17.62 -9.25 -4.96
CA ASP A 18 -18.86 -9.28 -4.19
C ASP A 18 -18.83 -8.27 -3.04
N VAL A 19 -17.69 -8.17 -2.35
CA VAL A 19 -17.49 -7.19 -1.29
C VAL A 19 -17.51 -5.76 -1.85
N ALA A 20 -16.81 -5.50 -2.96
CA ALA A 20 -16.80 -4.18 -3.58
C ALA A 20 -18.20 -3.73 -3.98
N LYS A 21 -18.98 -4.61 -4.63
CA LYS A 21 -20.35 -4.31 -5.03
C LYS A 21 -21.27 -4.07 -3.83
N ALA A 22 -21.18 -4.91 -2.80
CA ALA A 22 -21.99 -4.74 -1.59
C ALA A 22 -21.69 -3.43 -0.83
N LEU A 23 -20.43 -2.98 -0.88
CA LEU A 23 -20.04 -1.68 -0.33
C LEU A 23 -20.52 -0.53 -1.23
N GLU A 24 -20.41 -0.67 -2.55
CA GLU A 24 -20.87 0.32 -3.52
C GLU A 24 -22.37 0.60 -3.40
N GLU A 25 -23.19 -0.44 -3.24
CA GLU A 25 -24.64 -0.31 -3.05
C GLU A 25 -25.02 0.49 -1.78
N LYS A 26 -24.15 0.50 -0.76
CA LYS A 26 -24.41 1.17 0.53
C LYS A 26 -23.74 2.53 0.67
N PHE A 27 -22.56 2.70 0.08
CA PHE A 27 -21.68 3.84 0.32
C PHE A 27 -21.30 4.60 -0.96
N GLY A 28 -21.68 4.10 -2.14
CA GLY A 28 -21.28 4.63 -3.45
C GLY A 28 -19.95 4.05 -3.95
N GLU A 29 -19.54 4.45 -5.15
CA GLU A 29 -18.33 3.91 -5.79
C GLU A 29 -17.09 4.00 -4.88
N PRO A 30 -16.33 2.89 -4.72
CA PRO A 30 -15.11 2.92 -3.95
C PRO A 30 -14.06 3.76 -4.67
N ARG A 31 -13.28 4.54 -3.91
CA ARG A 31 -12.14 5.29 -4.47
C ARG A 31 -11.14 4.39 -5.19
N LYS A 32 -10.95 3.16 -4.70
CA LYS A 32 -10.09 2.14 -5.30
C LYS A 32 -10.55 0.75 -4.86
N ALA A 33 -10.68 -0.16 -5.81
CA ALA A 33 -10.84 -1.60 -5.58
C ALA A 33 -9.87 -2.35 -6.49
N ALA A 34 -8.89 -3.03 -5.89
CA ALA A 34 -7.81 -3.68 -6.64
C ALA A 34 -7.32 -4.94 -5.94
N LEU A 35 -6.80 -5.89 -6.72
CA LEU A 35 -6.01 -6.99 -6.21
C LEU A 35 -4.62 -6.48 -5.87
N VAL A 36 -4.18 -6.76 -4.64
CA VAL A 36 -2.88 -6.32 -4.12
C VAL A 36 -2.13 -7.49 -3.52
N TRP A 37 -0.80 -7.48 -3.67
CA TRP A 37 0.06 -8.44 -3.00
C TRP A 37 0.40 -7.93 -1.60
N ARG A 38 -0.19 -8.56 -0.59
CA ARG A 38 0.06 -8.22 0.81
C ARG A 38 1.12 -9.15 1.41
N PRO A 39 2.22 -8.60 1.95
CA PRO A 39 3.22 -9.41 2.62
C PRO A 39 2.64 -10.03 3.90
N GLN A 40 3.02 -11.29 4.17
CA GLN A 40 2.58 -12.01 5.38
C GLN A 40 3.39 -11.62 6.62
N ASN A 41 4.60 -11.11 6.42
CA ASN A 41 5.51 -10.64 7.46
C ASN A 41 6.23 -9.37 6.99
N THR A 42 6.56 -8.50 7.93
CA THR A 42 7.43 -7.35 7.67
C THR A 42 8.86 -7.64 8.10
N ILE A 43 9.82 -6.97 7.46
CA ILE A 43 11.24 -7.04 7.78
C ILE A 43 11.69 -5.64 8.16
N LYS A 44 12.09 -5.46 9.41
CA LYS A 44 12.70 -4.21 9.86
C LYS A 44 14.05 -4.02 9.19
N VAL A 45 14.24 -2.86 8.57
CA VAL A 45 15.49 -2.46 7.95
C VAL A 45 16.09 -1.28 8.72
N ASP A 46 17.41 -1.20 8.75
CA ASP A 46 18.10 -0.03 9.28
C ASP A 46 17.93 1.18 8.35
N ASP A 47 18.24 2.38 8.86
CA ASP A 47 17.98 3.62 8.13
C ASP A 47 18.80 3.75 6.82
N ASP A 48 20.04 3.22 6.76
CA ASP A 48 20.87 3.28 5.55
C ASP A 48 20.32 2.36 4.46
N SER A 49 19.95 1.13 4.84
CA SER A 49 19.28 0.19 3.94
C SER A 49 17.90 0.71 3.52
N GLY A 50 17.14 1.28 4.45
CA GLY A 50 15.82 1.87 4.21
C GLY A 50 15.88 3.02 3.20
N GLU A 51 16.86 3.92 3.32
CA GLU A 51 17.03 5.04 2.38
C GLU A 51 17.32 4.54 0.96
N LYS A 52 18.16 3.50 0.81
CA LYS A 52 18.46 2.89 -0.49
C LYS A 52 17.23 2.22 -1.10
N ILE A 53 16.48 1.48 -0.29
CA ILE A 53 15.26 0.80 -0.74
C ILE A 53 14.20 1.82 -1.17
N LEU A 54 14.00 2.89 -0.40
CA LEU A 54 13.03 3.92 -0.74
C LEU A 54 13.40 4.68 -2.03
N LYS A 55 14.69 4.96 -2.26
CA LYS A 55 15.16 5.50 -3.55
C LYS A 55 14.88 4.55 -4.71
N LEU A 56 15.09 3.25 -4.51
CA LEU A 56 14.77 2.24 -5.52
C LEU A 56 13.27 2.17 -5.79
N VAL A 57 12.44 2.21 -4.76
CA VAL A 57 10.98 2.23 -4.89
C VAL A 57 10.55 3.44 -5.70
N GLY A 58 11.03 4.65 -5.37
CA GLY A 58 10.72 5.85 -6.15
C GLY A 58 11.13 5.75 -7.62
N ALA A 59 12.34 5.24 -7.90
CA ALA A 59 12.79 5.05 -9.28
C ALA A 59 11.97 4.00 -10.05
N LEU A 60 11.40 3.02 -9.36
CA LEU A 60 10.47 2.05 -9.96
C LEU A 60 9.10 2.68 -10.20
N GLU A 61 8.60 3.51 -9.29
CA GLU A 61 7.32 4.21 -9.44
C GLU A 61 7.34 5.27 -10.55
N ASP A 62 8.50 5.89 -10.80
CA ASP A 62 8.71 6.84 -11.90
C ASP A 62 8.74 6.18 -13.29
N ASN A 63 8.74 4.85 -13.35
CA ASN A 63 8.78 4.11 -14.61
C ASN A 63 7.36 3.84 -15.13
N ASP A 64 7.05 4.34 -16.32
CA ASP A 64 5.73 4.21 -16.96
C ASP A 64 5.28 2.75 -17.20
N ASP A 65 6.22 1.79 -17.28
CA ASP A 65 5.93 0.36 -17.43
C ASP A 65 5.62 -0.34 -16.09
N VAL A 66 5.91 0.32 -14.96
CA VAL A 66 5.68 -0.22 -13.62
C VAL A 66 4.30 0.19 -13.11
N GLN A 67 3.44 -0.81 -12.91
CA GLN A 67 2.06 -0.57 -12.47
C GLN A 67 1.90 -0.50 -10.95
N THR A 68 2.68 -1.27 -10.20
CA THR A 68 2.63 -1.28 -8.74
C THR A 68 3.91 -1.86 -8.15
N VAL A 69 4.43 -1.25 -7.09
CA VAL A 69 5.57 -1.77 -6.31
C VAL A 69 5.04 -2.32 -4.99
N TYR A 70 5.40 -3.56 -4.67
CA TYR A 70 5.07 -4.19 -3.39
C TYR A 70 6.36 -4.51 -2.65
N ALA A 71 6.39 -4.20 -1.36
CA ALA A 71 7.52 -4.49 -0.51
C ALA A 71 7.07 -4.86 0.90
N ASN A 72 7.93 -5.56 1.62
CA ASN A 72 7.67 -6.02 2.97
C ASN A 72 8.63 -5.41 4.00
N PHE A 73 9.34 -4.35 3.65
CA PHE A 73 10.23 -3.68 4.60
C PHE A 73 9.44 -2.77 5.55
N GLU A 74 9.96 -2.62 6.75
CA GLU A 74 9.46 -1.70 7.78
C GLU A 74 10.61 -0.76 8.14
N VAL A 75 10.41 0.52 7.90
CA VAL A 75 11.38 1.58 8.19
C VAL A 75 10.99 2.32 9.47
N SER A 76 11.95 3.00 10.09
CA SER A 76 11.71 3.80 11.29
C SER A 76 10.82 5.02 10.98
N ASP A 77 9.98 5.44 11.93
CA ASP A 77 9.17 6.66 11.80
C ASP A 77 10.04 7.90 11.53
N ALA A 78 11.27 7.91 12.10
CA ALA A 78 12.25 8.97 11.88
C ALA A 78 12.68 9.05 10.41
N LEU A 79 12.90 7.92 9.75
CA LEU A 79 13.24 7.88 8.33
C LEU A 79 12.05 8.30 7.46
N VAL A 80 10.83 7.86 7.79
CA VAL A 80 9.61 8.28 7.08
C VAL A 80 9.42 9.80 7.18
N ALA A 81 9.61 10.37 8.37
CA ALA A 81 9.51 11.81 8.59
C ALA A 81 10.58 12.60 7.83
N LYS A 82 11.82 12.09 7.76
CA LYS A 82 12.93 12.70 7.01
C LYS A 82 12.66 12.77 5.51
N LEU A 83 11.89 11.82 4.96
CA LEU A 83 11.62 11.72 3.52
C LEU A 83 10.29 12.35 3.10
N SER A 84 9.36 12.52 4.04
CA SER A 84 8.08 13.21 3.82
C SER A 84 8.17 14.73 3.92
N GLY A 85 9.32 15.27 4.34
CA GLY A 85 9.60 16.72 4.45
C GLY A 85 10.53 17.20 3.36
#